data_AF-A0A3Q1H869-F1
#
_entry.id   AF-A0A3Q1H869-F1
#
_cell.length_a   1.000
_cell.length_b   1.000
_cell.length_c   1.000
_cell.angle_alpha   90.00
_cell.angle_beta   90.00
_cell.angle_gamma   90.00
#
_symmetry.space_group_name_H-M   'P 1'
#
loop_
_entity.id
_entity.type
_entity.pdbx_description
1 polymer ?
#
loop_
_entity_poly.entity_id
_entity_poly.type
_entity_poly.pdbx_seq_one_letter_code
_entity_poly.pdbx_strand_id
1 'polypeptide(L)'
;MGQGQSQKPQNGGVYTMYHGTSVANARLIIANGFKQSSGGMLGRGVYVSCDISKASSYPLNSNPSDRVVLELRVRVGRVKRIDKDNHPMQYTWSSHGYDTAWVPPNCGMKAVPSGREEDCVFDPTRVEVVGIAKAPNTTIEKELQQLIGKRSRRKDGGGGGGSIHVYSLCMTETPYGALHVKQQCWKWNQGGNGLMYIEQRL
;
A
#
# COMPACT_ATOMS: atom_id res chain seq x y z
N MET A 1 23.53 -22.72 -1.20
CA MET A 1 23.21 -21.27 -1.22
C MET A 1 21.90 -21.08 -1.96
N GLY A 2 20.77 -21.05 -1.26
CA GLY A 2 19.44 -20.95 -1.90
C GLY A 2 19.08 -19.50 -2.18
N GLN A 3 18.95 -19.13 -3.45
CA GLN A 3 18.40 -17.83 -3.84
C GLN A 3 16.91 -17.82 -3.45
N GLY A 4 16.53 -17.00 -2.45
CA GLY A 4 15.12 -16.85 -2.08
C GLY A 4 14.34 -16.29 -3.26
N GLN A 5 13.44 -17.10 -3.83
CA GLN A 5 12.75 -16.81 -5.08
C GLN A 5 12.05 -15.43 -5.05
N SER A 6 12.19 -14.67 -6.15
CA SER A 6 11.51 -13.40 -6.38
C SER A 6 10.13 -13.68 -6.97
N GLN A 7 9.06 -13.20 -6.34
CA GLN A 7 7.69 -13.40 -6.84
C GLN A 7 7.23 -12.14 -7.58
N LYS A 8 6.68 -12.32 -8.79
CA LYS A 8 6.19 -11.23 -9.63
C LYS A 8 4.71 -10.96 -9.29
N PRO A 9 4.35 -9.75 -8.88
CA PRO A 9 2.97 -9.42 -8.49
C PRO A 9 2.02 -9.31 -9.70
N GLN A 10 0.73 -9.53 -9.46
CA GLN A 10 -0.35 -9.33 -10.44
C GLN A 10 -0.69 -7.83 -10.63
N ASN A 11 -1.52 -7.48 -11.63
CA ASN A 11 -1.94 -6.10 -11.96
C ASN A 11 -0.79 -5.10 -12.16
N GLY A 12 0.26 -5.52 -12.87
CA GLY A 12 1.46 -4.68 -13.07
C GLY A 12 2.18 -4.33 -11.76
N GLY A 13 1.82 -4.98 -10.65
CA GLY A 13 2.34 -4.70 -9.32
C GLY A 13 1.82 -3.40 -8.72
N VAL A 14 0.59 -2.98 -9.01
CA VAL A 14 -0.02 -1.79 -8.41
C VAL A 14 -1.23 -2.17 -7.54
N TYR A 15 -1.23 -1.74 -6.27
CA TYR A 15 -2.25 -2.10 -5.30
C TYR A 15 -2.77 -0.90 -4.51
N THR A 16 -4.04 -0.95 -4.12
CA THR A 16 -4.58 -0.08 -3.07
C THR A 16 -4.11 -0.60 -1.72
N MET A 17 -3.42 0.25 -0.95
CA MET A 17 -2.93 -0.05 0.39
C MET A 17 -3.17 1.15 1.31
N TYR A 18 -2.86 0.98 2.59
CA TYR A 18 -3.19 1.94 3.63
C TYR A 18 -2.00 2.25 4.53
N HIS A 19 -1.93 3.51 4.98
CA HIS A 19 -0.95 3.95 5.97
C HIS A 19 -1.63 4.79 7.04
N GLY A 20 -1.56 4.32 8.29
CA GLY A 20 -2.04 5.05 9.45
C GLY A 20 -1.00 6.02 9.96
N THR A 21 -1.39 7.27 10.22
CA THR A 21 -0.49 8.33 10.65
C THR A 21 -1.24 9.42 11.42
N SER A 22 -0.51 10.39 11.99
CA SER A 22 -1.12 11.54 12.66
C SER A 22 -1.71 12.53 11.66
N VAL A 23 -2.64 13.39 12.09
CA VAL A 23 -3.19 14.45 11.22
C VAL A 23 -2.08 15.38 10.71
N ALA A 24 -1.14 15.75 11.59
CA ALA A 24 0.00 16.59 11.23
C ALA A 24 0.91 15.91 10.18
N ASN A 25 1.20 14.62 10.34
CA ASN A 25 2.01 13.88 9.38
C ASN A 25 1.27 13.65 8.06
N ALA A 26 -0.05 13.43 8.08
CA ALA A 26 -0.85 13.32 6.87
C ALA A 26 -0.72 14.58 6.00
N ARG A 27 -0.79 15.78 6.60
CA ARG A 27 -0.57 17.05 5.87
C ARG A 27 0.82 17.10 5.23
N LEU A 28 1.87 16.73 5.98
CA LEU A 28 3.25 16.72 5.49
C LEU A 28 3.45 15.71 4.35
N ILE A 29 2.89 14.51 4.48
CA ILE A 29 2.97 13.45 3.46
C ILE A 29 2.22 13.88 2.20
N ILE A 30 1.04 14.48 2.33
CA ILE A 30 0.30 14.98 1.18
C ILE A 30 1.11 16.09 0.49
N ALA A 31 1.66 17.05 1.22
CA ALA A 31 2.41 18.16 0.65
C ALA A 31 3.72 17.72 -0.02
N ASN A 32 4.50 16.87 0.65
CA ASN A 32 5.90 16.61 0.31
C ASN A 32 6.16 15.19 -0.24
N GLY A 33 5.16 14.30 -0.17
CA GLY A 33 5.35 12.87 -0.38
C GLY A 33 5.87 12.16 0.88
N PHE A 34 5.97 10.84 0.78
CA PHE A 34 6.53 10.02 1.85
C PHE A 34 8.05 10.20 1.97
N LYS A 35 8.55 9.97 3.16
CA LYS A 35 9.98 9.76 3.46
C LYS A 35 10.15 8.37 4.04
N GLN A 36 11.32 7.76 3.82
CA GLN A 36 11.64 6.50 4.48
C GLN A 36 11.67 6.70 6.01
N SER A 37 11.18 5.71 6.74
CA SER A 37 11.50 5.58 8.16
C SER A 37 13.02 5.39 8.36
N SER A 38 13.52 5.66 9.57
CA SER A 38 14.90 5.34 9.94
C SER A 38 15.14 3.84 10.10
N GLY A 39 14.08 3.04 10.26
CA GLY A 39 14.12 1.59 10.43
C GLY A 39 12.73 0.99 10.65
N GLY A 40 12.70 -0.20 11.24
CA GLY A 40 11.50 -1.00 11.47
C GLY A 40 11.81 -2.49 11.30
N MET A 41 10.81 -3.36 11.46
CA MET A 41 11.03 -4.81 11.43
C MET A 41 11.49 -5.37 10.07
N LEU A 42 11.43 -4.55 9.02
CA LEU A 42 11.87 -4.84 7.66
C LEU A 42 12.95 -3.84 7.20
N GLY A 43 13.57 -3.10 8.12
CA GLY A 43 14.53 -2.04 7.80
C GLY A 43 13.85 -0.72 7.41
N ARG A 44 14.59 0.13 6.71
CA ARG A 44 14.11 1.45 6.27
C ARG A 44 13.14 1.34 5.09
N GLY A 45 12.09 2.15 5.10
CA GLY A 45 11.16 2.25 3.98
C GLY A 45 9.85 2.92 4.36
N VAL A 46 8.85 2.79 3.50
CA VAL A 46 7.48 3.23 3.74
C VAL A 46 6.64 2.00 4.10
N TYR A 47 6.14 1.97 5.33
CA TYR A 47 5.32 0.88 5.84
C TYR A 47 3.87 1.06 5.44
N VAL A 48 3.29 0.05 4.80
CA VAL A 48 1.92 0.04 4.32
C VAL A 48 1.27 -1.32 4.59
N SER A 49 -0.05 -1.36 4.54
CA SER A 49 -0.82 -2.58 4.76
C SER A 49 -2.02 -2.61 3.83
N CYS A 50 -2.37 -3.80 3.33
CA CYS A 50 -3.65 -4.06 2.67
C CYS A 50 -4.83 -4.06 3.67
N ASP A 51 -4.55 -4.28 4.96
CA ASP A 51 -5.54 -4.28 6.03
C ASP A 51 -5.74 -2.87 6.61
N ILE A 52 -6.84 -2.22 6.23
CA ILE A 52 -7.23 -0.90 6.74
C ILE A 52 -7.36 -0.88 8.26
N SER A 53 -7.82 -1.98 8.87
CA SER A 53 -7.94 -2.05 10.32
C SER A 53 -6.56 -2.07 10.99
N LYS A 54 -5.54 -2.62 10.30
CA LYS A 54 -4.15 -2.59 10.76
C LYS A 54 -3.62 -1.17 10.71
N ALA A 55 -3.73 -0.55 9.54
CA ALA A 55 -3.33 0.83 9.36
C ALA A 55 -4.01 1.76 10.40
N SER A 56 -5.30 1.56 10.68
CA SER A 56 -6.06 2.39 11.63
C SER A 56 -5.59 2.33 13.09
N SER A 57 -4.77 1.33 13.43
CA SER A 57 -4.18 1.22 14.77
C SER A 57 -2.98 2.16 14.96
N TYR A 58 -2.47 2.76 13.89
CA TYR A 58 -1.30 3.63 13.92
C TYR A 58 -1.66 5.12 13.85
N PRO A 59 -0.87 6.00 14.49
CA PRO A 59 0.25 5.67 15.38
C PRO A 59 -0.19 4.96 16.66
N LEU A 60 0.61 4.01 17.14
CA LEU A 60 0.31 3.31 18.39
C LEU A 60 0.30 4.32 19.55
N ASN A 61 -0.57 4.08 20.53
CA ASN A 61 -0.70 4.89 21.74
C ASN A 61 -1.05 6.38 21.52
N SER A 62 -1.45 6.77 20.30
CA SER A 62 -1.96 8.14 20.05
C SER A 62 -3.45 8.25 20.36
N ASN A 63 -3.94 9.48 20.53
CA ASN A 63 -5.37 9.75 20.66
C ASN A 63 -6.08 9.39 19.34
N PRO A 64 -7.20 8.64 19.36
CA PRO A 64 -8.01 8.39 18.16
C PRO A 64 -8.39 9.66 17.38
N SER A 65 -8.51 10.81 18.05
CA SER A 65 -8.81 12.10 17.40
C SER A 65 -7.66 12.65 16.54
N ASP A 66 -6.46 12.07 16.63
CA ASP A 66 -5.30 12.41 15.81
C ASP A 66 -4.97 11.34 14.76
N ARG A 67 -5.75 10.25 14.66
CA ARG A 67 -5.45 9.17 13.70
C ARG A 67 -6.14 9.38 12.35
N VAL A 68 -5.34 9.33 11.29
CA VAL A 68 -5.79 9.34 9.89
C VAL A 68 -5.26 8.10 9.19
N VAL A 69 -6.07 7.53 8.31
CA VAL A 69 -5.62 6.47 7.38
C VAL A 69 -5.64 7.02 5.96
N LEU A 70 -4.46 7.07 5.35
CA LEU A 70 -4.29 7.45 3.95
C LEU A 70 -4.59 6.23 3.05
N GLU A 71 -5.35 6.45 1.98
CA GLU A 71 -5.50 5.48 0.88
C GLU A 71 -4.40 5.72 -0.15
N LEU A 72 -3.71 4.65 -0.53
CA LEU A 72 -2.49 4.70 -1.32
C LEU A 72 -2.61 3.88 -2.59
N ARG A 73 -2.06 4.39 -3.69
CA ARG A 73 -1.72 3.60 -4.88
C ARG A 73 -0.24 3.24 -4.81
N VAL A 74 0.04 1.97 -4.55
CA VAL A 74 1.39 1.47 -4.30
C VAL A 74 1.85 0.61 -5.46
N ARG A 75 2.92 1.02 -6.14
CA ARG A 75 3.68 0.14 -7.02
C ARG A 75 4.59 -0.70 -6.15
N VAL A 76 4.51 -2.03 -6.19
CA VAL A 76 5.30 -2.94 -5.33
C VAL A 76 6.49 -3.59 -6.04
N GLY A 77 6.46 -3.78 -7.36
CA GLY A 77 7.59 -4.34 -8.14
C GLY A 77 8.11 -5.68 -7.63
N ARG A 78 9.42 -5.82 -7.46
CA ARG A 78 10.04 -7.07 -6.98
C ARG A 78 9.85 -7.21 -5.48
N VAL A 79 9.05 -8.18 -5.07
CA VAL A 79 8.70 -8.42 -3.67
C VAL A 79 9.59 -9.51 -3.07
N LYS A 80 10.21 -9.23 -1.92
CA LYS A 80 10.86 -10.23 -1.06
C LYS A 80 9.89 -10.65 0.04
N ARG A 81 9.51 -11.92 0.04
CA ARG A 81 8.80 -12.53 1.16
C ARG A 81 9.76 -12.71 2.35
N ILE A 82 9.34 -12.23 3.52
CA ILE A 82 10.00 -12.35 4.82
C ILE A 82 9.02 -13.06 5.75
N ASP A 83 9.15 -14.38 5.89
CA ASP A 83 8.13 -15.24 6.52
C ASP A 83 8.65 -16.08 7.68
N LYS A 84 9.82 -15.73 8.21
CA LYS A 84 10.41 -16.35 9.40
C LYS A 84 11.24 -15.34 10.18
N ASP A 85 11.36 -15.59 11.48
CA ASP A 85 12.29 -14.83 12.31
C ASP A 85 13.73 -15.04 11.82
N ASN A 86 14.56 -14.00 11.98
CA ASN A 86 15.96 -13.99 11.54
C ASN A 86 16.11 -14.32 10.04
N HIS A 87 15.17 -13.87 9.22
CA HIS A 87 15.28 -14.05 7.77
C HIS A 87 16.57 -13.35 7.28
N PRO A 88 17.44 -14.02 6.49
CA PRO A 88 18.77 -13.50 6.14
C PRO A 88 18.73 -12.18 5.35
N MET A 89 17.59 -11.87 4.74
CA MET A 89 17.35 -10.64 3.99
C MET A 89 16.39 -9.67 4.67
N GLN A 90 16.03 -9.87 5.94
CA GLN A 90 15.03 -9.04 6.65
C GLN A 90 15.33 -7.53 6.60
N TYR A 91 16.61 -7.17 6.61
CA TYR A 91 17.06 -5.77 6.58
C TYR A 91 17.86 -5.39 5.32
N THR A 92 18.10 -6.34 4.42
CA THR A 92 19.00 -6.17 3.26
C THR A 92 18.32 -6.48 1.92
N TRP A 93 17.02 -6.78 1.91
CA TRP A 93 16.28 -7.08 0.68
C TRP A 93 16.42 -5.98 -0.38
N SER A 94 16.46 -4.70 0.00
CA SER A 94 16.57 -3.60 -0.97
C SER A 94 17.92 -3.55 -1.67
N SER A 95 19.03 -3.79 -0.96
CA SER A 95 20.37 -3.87 -1.57
C SER A 95 20.53 -5.07 -2.50
N HIS A 96 19.63 -6.05 -2.41
CA HIS A 96 19.55 -7.19 -3.32
C HIS A 96 18.57 -6.98 -4.48
N GLY A 97 18.13 -5.73 -4.72
CA GLY A 97 17.31 -5.35 -5.87
C GLY A 97 15.82 -5.68 -5.74
N TYR A 98 15.32 -5.83 -4.51
CA TYR A 98 13.89 -5.91 -4.24
C TYR A 98 13.34 -4.51 -3.93
N ASP A 99 12.16 -4.20 -4.45
CA ASP A 99 11.53 -2.89 -4.23
C ASP A 99 10.64 -2.87 -2.98
N THR A 100 10.14 -4.03 -2.57
CA THR A 100 9.28 -4.21 -1.39
C THR A 100 9.66 -5.47 -0.62
N ALA A 101 9.69 -5.40 0.71
CA ALA A 101 9.63 -6.58 1.58
C ALA A 101 8.21 -6.79 2.09
N TRP A 102 7.79 -8.04 2.20
CA TRP A 102 6.43 -8.41 2.61
C TRP A 102 6.44 -9.54 3.64
N VAL A 103 5.71 -9.34 4.73
CA VAL A 103 5.41 -10.35 5.73
C VAL A 103 4.01 -10.91 5.45
N PRO A 104 3.89 -12.22 5.12
CA PRO A 104 2.58 -12.84 4.92
C PRO A 104 1.77 -12.90 6.22
N PRO A 105 0.43 -12.86 6.13
CA PRO A 105 -0.41 -13.08 7.29
C PRO A 105 -0.19 -14.50 7.83
N ASN A 106 -0.21 -14.63 9.16
CA ASN A 106 -0.13 -15.89 9.90
C ASN A 106 1.07 -16.79 9.54
N CYS A 107 2.21 -16.20 9.16
CA CYS A 107 3.44 -16.96 8.83
C CYS A 107 4.19 -17.53 10.05
N GLY A 108 3.70 -17.30 11.27
CA GLY A 108 4.30 -17.85 12.49
C GLY A 108 5.54 -17.10 13.00
N MET A 109 5.88 -15.95 12.43
CA MET A 109 6.96 -15.09 12.92
C MET A 109 6.67 -14.57 14.34
N LYS A 110 7.57 -14.82 15.28
CA LYS A 110 7.49 -14.28 16.65
C LYS A 110 7.64 -12.77 16.67
N ALA A 111 8.39 -12.20 15.73
CA ALA A 111 8.50 -10.74 15.55
C ALA A 111 7.18 -10.07 15.15
N VAL A 112 6.17 -10.85 14.70
CA VAL A 112 4.82 -10.36 14.39
C VAL A 112 3.79 -11.20 15.15
N PRO A 113 3.66 -11.05 16.49
CA PRO A 113 2.78 -11.89 17.30
C PRO A 113 1.31 -11.83 16.88
N SER A 114 0.90 -10.71 16.29
CA SER A 114 -0.46 -10.50 15.79
C SER A 114 -0.79 -11.34 14.54
N GLY A 115 0.20 -11.89 13.85
CA GLY A 115 0.02 -12.60 12.58
C GLY A 115 -0.43 -11.70 11.43
N ARG A 116 -0.42 -10.37 11.58
CA ARG A 116 -0.93 -9.46 10.55
C ARG A 116 0.13 -9.13 9.51
N GLU A 117 -0.28 -9.10 8.25
CA GLU A 117 0.61 -8.81 7.12
C GLU A 117 1.22 -7.40 7.18
N GLU A 118 2.41 -7.23 6.60
CA GLU A 118 3.05 -5.92 6.47
C GLU A 118 3.89 -5.82 5.21
N ASP A 119 3.80 -4.69 4.53
CA ASP A 119 4.67 -4.33 3.41
C ASP A 119 5.58 -3.17 3.81
N CYS A 120 6.85 -3.24 3.38
CA CYS A 120 7.81 -2.14 3.47
C CYS A 120 8.35 -1.84 2.07
N VAL A 121 7.97 -0.68 1.51
CA VAL A 121 8.38 -0.21 0.19
C VAL A 121 9.63 0.64 0.31
N PHE A 122 10.68 0.33 -0.45
CA PHE A 122 11.97 1.02 -0.28
C PHE A 122 11.91 2.46 -0.77
N ASP A 123 11.55 2.66 -2.03
CA ASP A 123 11.49 3.99 -2.66
C ASP A 123 10.12 4.66 -2.42
N PRO A 124 10.07 5.78 -1.68
CA PRO A 124 8.83 6.50 -1.42
C PRO A 124 8.09 6.98 -2.68
N THR A 125 8.76 7.17 -3.82
CA THR A 125 8.12 7.63 -5.07
C THR A 125 7.15 6.60 -5.66
N ARG A 126 7.21 5.36 -5.16
CA ARG A 126 6.33 4.24 -5.54
C ARG A 126 5.02 4.23 -4.75
N VAL A 127 4.89 5.11 -3.76
CA VAL A 127 3.74 5.24 -2.87
C VAL A 127 3.05 6.57 -3.12
N GLU A 128 1.87 6.54 -3.73
CA GLU A 128 1.08 7.73 -4.02
C GLU A 128 -0.14 7.82 -3.12
N VAL A 129 -0.35 8.97 -2.47
CA VAL A 129 -1.59 9.26 -1.75
C VAL A 129 -2.69 9.56 -2.76
N VAL A 130 -3.75 8.76 -2.77
CA VAL A 130 -4.90 8.92 -3.68
C VAL A 130 -6.20 9.26 -2.95
N GLY A 131 -6.23 9.11 -1.62
CA GLY A 131 -7.42 9.41 -0.84
C GLY A 131 -7.22 9.37 0.66
N ILE A 132 -8.31 9.56 1.38
CA ILE A 132 -8.41 9.44 2.84
C ILE A 132 -9.39 8.31 3.12
N ALA A 133 -8.89 7.19 3.66
CA ALA A 133 -9.71 6.02 3.97
C ALA A 133 -10.42 6.16 5.32
N LYS A 134 -9.82 6.89 6.27
CA LYS A 134 -10.40 7.19 7.58
C LYS A 134 -9.84 8.50 8.13
N ALA A 135 -10.69 9.31 8.73
CA ALA A 135 -10.34 10.55 9.42
C ALA A 135 -11.05 10.61 10.78
N PRO A 136 -10.54 11.41 11.74
CA PRO A 136 -11.15 11.53 13.06
C PRO A 136 -12.44 12.36 13.05
N ASN A 137 -12.63 13.24 12.06
CA ASN A 137 -13.87 13.98 11.82
C ASN A 137 -13.91 14.49 10.38
N THR A 138 -15.08 14.97 9.97
CA THR A 138 -15.37 15.43 8.60
C THR A 138 -14.63 16.72 8.22
N THR A 139 -14.29 17.57 9.19
CA THR A 139 -13.53 18.80 8.94
C THR A 139 -12.12 18.45 8.47
N ILE A 140 -11.44 17.56 9.18
CA ILE A 140 -10.09 17.08 8.82
C ILE A 140 -10.13 16.30 7.51
N GLU A 141 -11.13 15.44 7.30
CA GLU A 141 -11.28 14.69 6.06
C GLU A 141 -11.34 15.62 4.83
N LYS A 142 -12.24 16.62 4.87
CA LYS A 142 -12.41 17.59 3.79
C LYS A 142 -11.16 18.41 3.55
N GLU A 143 -10.49 18.85 4.62
CA GLU A 143 -9.22 19.58 4.53
C GLU A 143 -8.17 18.76 3.77
N LEU A 144 -7.96 17.50 4.17
CA LEU A 144 -6.95 16.63 3.56
C LEU A 144 -7.31 16.28 2.11
N GLN A 145 -8.58 16.01 1.80
CA GLN A 145 -9.06 15.79 0.43
C GLN A 145 -8.79 17.01 -0.47
N GLN A 146 -9.01 18.23 0.03
CA GLN A 146 -8.68 19.45 -0.71
C GLN A 146 -7.17 19.59 -0.98
N LEU A 147 -6.32 19.22 -0.01
CA LEU A 147 -4.86 19.23 -0.20
C LEU A 147 -4.43 18.24 -1.28
N ILE A 148 -5.01 17.04 -1.32
CA ILE A 148 -4.75 16.04 -2.38
C ILE A 148 -5.16 16.61 -3.75
N GLY A 149 -6.36 17.17 -3.87
CA GLY A 149 -6.85 17.77 -5.11
C GLY A 149 -5.97 18.93 -5.62
N LYS A 150 -5.52 19.82 -4.72
CA LYS A 150 -4.60 20.91 -5.05
C LYS A 150 -3.25 20.39 -5.57
N ARG A 151 -2.73 19.31 -4.99
CA ARG A 151 -1.48 18.70 -5.43
C ARG A 151 -1.58 18.09 -6.83
N SER A 152 -2.69 17.40 -7.14
CA SER A 152 -2.90 16.82 -8.48
C SER A 152 -2.82 17.91 -9.56
N ARG A 153 -3.52 19.04 -9.35
CA ARG A 153 -3.50 20.16 -10.30
C ARG A 153 -2.11 20.77 -10.51
N ARG A 154 -1.26 20.78 -9.48
CA ARG A 154 0.14 21.24 -9.60
C ARG A 154 1.01 20.30 -10.43
N LYS A 155 0.76 18.98 -10.36
CA LYS A 155 1.44 18.00 -11.24
C LYS A 155 1.06 18.22 -12.70
N ASP A 156 -0.21 18.49 -12.97
CA ASP A 156 -0.72 18.64 -14.35
C ASP A 156 -0.37 20.01 -14.98
N GLY A 157 -0.17 21.05 -14.16
CA GLY A 157 0.16 22.40 -14.63
C GLY A 157 1.66 22.71 -14.83
N GLY A 158 2.56 21.73 -14.64
CA GLY A 158 4.01 21.92 -14.64
C GLY A 158 4.77 21.42 -15.86
N GLY A 159 4.11 20.93 -16.91
CA GLY A 159 4.76 20.33 -18.08
C GLY A 159 4.13 20.79 -19.38
N GLY A 160 4.79 21.74 -20.06
CA GLY A 160 4.54 22.00 -21.46
C GLY A 160 5.06 20.84 -22.33
N GLY A 161 4.18 20.28 -23.16
CA GLY A 161 4.55 19.50 -24.35
C GLY A 161 4.39 17.98 -24.23
N GLY A 162 3.28 17.46 -24.76
CA GLY A 162 3.25 16.15 -25.42
C GLY A 162 2.33 15.08 -24.84
N SER A 163 1.26 14.79 -25.59
CA SER A 163 0.39 13.60 -25.50
C SER A 163 -0.60 13.52 -24.33
N ILE A 164 -1.80 14.00 -24.64
CA ILE A 164 -3.04 13.54 -24.01
C ILE A 164 -3.16 12.03 -24.31
N HIS A 165 -2.97 11.18 -23.29
CA HIS A 165 -3.54 9.84 -23.32
C HIS A 165 -4.84 9.89 -22.49
N VAL A 166 -5.91 10.35 -23.17
CA VAL A 166 -7.28 10.08 -22.73
C VAL A 166 -7.38 8.56 -22.70
N TYR A 167 -7.39 7.95 -21.51
CA TYR A 167 -7.99 6.64 -21.40
C TYR A 167 -9.47 6.85 -21.69
N SER A 168 -9.84 6.62 -22.95
CA SER A 168 -11.22 6.47 -23.38
C SER A 168 -11.88 5.50 -22.41
N LEU A 169 -12.89 5.99 -21.70
CA LEU A 169 -13.87 5.15 -21.02
C LEU A 169 -14.31 4.07 -22.01
N CYS A 170 -13.93 2.82 -21.77
CA CYS A 170 -14.57 1.69 -22.42
C CYS A 170 -15.94 1.53 -21.76
N MET A 171 -16.92 2.27 -22.27
CA MET A 171 -18.32 1.89 -22.19
C MET A 171 -18.49 0.69 -23.13
N THR A 172 -18.50 -0.51 -22.57
CA THR A 172 -19.21 -1.64 -23.18
C THR A 172 -20.20 -2.13 -22.15
N GLU A 173 -21.46 -1.81 -22.42
CA GLU A 173 -22.60 -2.39 -21.73
C GLU A 173 -22.59 -3.91 -21.90
N THR A 174 -22.83 -4.64 -20.81
CA THR A 174 -23.52 -5.93 -20.89
C THR A 174 -24.51 -6.04 -19.72
N PRO A 175 -25.66 -6.70 -19.96
CA PRO A 175 -26.85 -6.57 -19.14
C PRO A 175 -26.74 -7.47 -17.92
N TYR A 176 -27.01 -6.89 -16.74
CA TYR A 176 -27.89 -7.39 -15.68
C TYR A 176 -27.53 -6.64 -14.39
N GLY A 177 -28.50 -5.89 -13.89
CA GLY A 177 -28.35 -5.08 -12.69
C GLY A 177 -28.00 -5.92 -11.47
N ALA A 178 -26.93 -5.54 -10.78
CA ALA A 178 -26.70 -5.88 -9.38
C ALA A 178 -25.87 -4.75 -8.73
N LEU A 179 -26.34 -4.28 -7.58
CA LEU A 179 -25.77 -3.17 -6.80
C LEU A 179 -24.28 -3.36 -6.50
N HIS A 180 -23.46 -2.38 -6.85
CA HIS A 180 -22.04 -2.34 -6.49
C HIS A 180 -21.85 -2.08 -4.99
N VAL A 181 -21.19 -3.01 -4.30
CA VAL A 181 -20.46 -2.73 -3.06
C VAL A 181 -18.99 -3.04 -3.30
N LYS A 182 -18.15 -2.00 -3.29
CA LYS A 182 -16.69 -2.11 -3.36
C LYS A 182 -16.14 -2.67 -2.05
N GLN A 183 -15.32 -3.72 -2.15
CA GLN A 183 -14.00 -3.96 -1.51
C GLN A 183 -13.83 -5.43 -1.13
N GLN A 184 -12.66 -6.02 -1.47
CA GLN A 184 -11.99 -7.11 -0.75
C GLN A 184 -10.66 -7.47 -1.44
N CYS A 185 -9.52 -7.01 -0.90
CA CYS A 185 -8.19 -7.44 -1.35
C CYS A 185 -7.65 -8.53 -0.40
N TRP A 186 -7.45 -9.72 -0.98
CA TRP A 186 -6.70 -10.91 -0.54
C TRP A 186 -7.40 -11.95 0.37
N LYS A 187 -8.38 -12.63 -0.29
CA LYS A 187 -9.16 -13.88 -0.03
C LYS A 187 -10.41 -13.81 0.89
N TRP A 188 -11.60 -13.85 0.28
CA TRP A 188 -12.82 -14.45 0.84
C TRP A 188 -13.23 -15.66 -0.01
N ASN A 189 -13.62 -16.76 0.65
CA ASN A 189 -14.09 -17.99 0.00
C ASN A 189 -15.61 -17.92 -0.18
N GLN A 190 -16.09 -18.07 -1.43
CA GLN A 190 -17.02 -19.15 -1.82
C GLN A 190 -17.38 -19.03 -3.31
N GLY A 191 -16.94 -20.02 -4.10
CA GLY A 191 -17.51 -20.36 -5.41
C GLY A 191 -16.99 -19.59 -6.63
N GLY A 192 -15.76 -19.85 -7.08
CA GLY A 192 -15.27 -19.41 -8.40
C GLY A 192 -13.74 -19.35 -8.48
N ASN A 193 -13.13 -20.27 -9.23
CA ASN A 193 -11.68 -20.50 -9.28
C ASN A 193 -10.89 -19.33 -9.90
N GLY A 194 -10.47 -18.38 -9.07
CA GLY A 194 -9.46 -17.37 -9.38
C GLY A 194 -8.34 -17.41 -8.35
N LEU A 195 -7.52 -18.47 -8.36
CA LEU A 195 -6.35 -18.58 -7.49
C LEU A 195 -5.22 -17.68 -8.03
N MET A 196 -4.64 -16.84 -7.17
CA MET A 196 -3.27 -16.39 -7.37
C MET A 196 -2.37 -17.62 -7.25
N TYR A 197 -1.99 -18.19 -8.39
CA TYR A 197 -0.94 -19.20 -8.48
C TYR A 197 0.38 -18.53 -8.10
N ILE A 198 0.81 -18.77 -6.87
CA ILE A 198 2.23 -18.86 -6.56
C ILE A 198 2.67 -20.17 -7.23
N GLU A 199 3.22 -20.14 -8.44
CA GLU A 199 3.93 -21.30 -8.96
C GLU A 199 5.15 -21.52 -8.05
N GLN A 200 5.01 -22.42 -7.08
CA GLN A 200 6.13 -23.10 -6.49
C GLN A 200 6.60 -24.10 -7.55
N ARG A 201 7.68 -23.78 -8.28
CA ARG A 201 8.51 -24.89 -8.77
C ARG A 201 9.28 -25.39 -7.56
N LEU A 202 8.96 -26.64 -7.18
CA LEU A 202 9.71 -27.46 -6.24
C LEU A 202 11.21 -27.41 -6.55
#